data_AF-A0A2W0BNT4-F1
#
_entry.id   AF-A0A2W0BNT4-F1
#
_cell.length_a   1.000
_cell.length_b   1.000
_cell.length_c   1.000
_cell.angle_alpha   90.00
_cell.angle_beta   90.00
_cell.angle_gamma   90.00
#
_symmetry.space_group_name_H-M   'P 1'
#
loop_
_entity.id
_entity.type
_entity.pdbx_description
1 polymer ?
#
loop_
_entity_poly.entity_id
_entity_poly.type
_entity_poly.pdbx_seq_one_letter_code
_entity_poly.pdbx_strand_id
1 'polypeptide(L)'
;MAGWLLLNPIRALTMSVVNRRTLKFRLAIIAVLLIAYAGFRLASGNHEPVVPKRQPVERVSLDTSNRHDLSRDEGRGGHTLQRHVGKTDAELRERLQSEDVSAASTYTDRAMAEMAVAAAIRENTDKINRWLQRPGGHSNLVLDYDSNSPIGRSMRRGEMQSFPCSHAVAILKYGGANDYYVLTSYPDCWKPS
;
A
#
# COMPACT_ATOMS: atom_id res chain seq x y z
N MET A 1 -28.84 -45.68 51.84
CA MET A 1 -28.21 -45.67 53.18
C MET A 1 -27.22 -44.51 53.22
N ALA A 2 -27.29 -43.74 54.30
CA ALA A 2 -26.72 -42.41 54.49
C ALA A 2 -25.17 -42.38 54.61
N GLY A 3 -24.56 -41.20 54.48
CA GLY A 3 -23.17 -40.98 54.90
C GLY A 3 -22.63 -39.58 54.58
N TRP A 4 -22.47 -38.75 55.61
CA TRP A 4 -22.18 -37.31 55.61
C TRP A 4 -20.69 -36.92 55.45
N LEU A 5 -20.49 -35.62 55.16
CA LEU A 5 -19.50 -34.64 55.73
C LEU A 5 -17.98 -34.74 55.46
N LEU A 6 -17.51 -33.64 54.84
CA LEU A 6 -16.43 -32.71 55.22
C LEU A 6 -15.33 -33.18 56.19
N LEU A 7 -14.07 -32.92 55.84
CA LEU A 7 -13.17 -32.03 56.60
C LEU A 7 -11.82 -31.83 55.88
N ASN A 8 -11.47 -30.57 55.66
CA ASN A 8 -10.12 -30.11 55.28
C ASN A 8 -9.21 -30.10 56.53
N PRO A 9 -7.90 -30.27 56.38
CA PRO A 9 -7.01 -29.36 57.09
C PRO A 9 -5.85 -28.82 56.25
N ILE A 10 -5.65 -27.52 56.44
CA ILE A 10 -4.54 -26.67 55.99
C ILE A 10 -3.20 -27.25 56.47
N ARG A 11 -2.19 -27.29 55.58
CA ARG A 11 -0.77 -27.38 55.98
C ARG A 11 0.12 -26.42 55.17
N ALA A 12 0.60 -25.41 55.89
CA ALA A 12 1.95 -24.82 55.88
C ALA A 12 2.58 -24.29 54.56
N LEU A 13 2.75 -22.97 54.52
CA LEU A 13 3.74 -22.25 53.72
C LEU A 13 5.16 -22.78 53.98
N THR A 14 5.93 -23.03 52.91
CA THR A 14 7.39 -23.08 52.98
C THR A 14 7.99 -22.09 51.96
N MET A 15 8.73 -21.12 52.47
CA MET A 15 9.49 -20.15 51.67
C MET A 15 10.59 -20.89 50.93
N SER A 16 10.58 -20.80 49.59
CA SER A 16 11.63 -21.37 48.74
C SER A 16 12.96 -20.67 49.02
N VAL A 17 13.88 -21.40 49.65
CA VAL A 17 15.28 -21.01 49.82
C VAL A 17 15.93 -20.99 48.43
N VAL A 18 16.03 -19.80 47.84
CA VAL A 18 16.75 -19.61 46.57
C VAL A 18 18.19 -20.10 46.74
N ASN A 19 18.54 -21.16 46.04
CA ASN A 19 19.85 -21.81 46.13
C ASN A 19 20.97 -20.80 45.82
N ARG A 20 21.91 -20.58 46.77
CA ARG A 20 23.02 -19.64 46.60
C ARG A 20 23.85 -19.94 45.33
N ARG A 21 23.88 -21.19 44.86
CA ARG A 21 24.54 -21.56 43.59
C ARG A 21 23.76 -21.01 42.38
N THR A 22 22.43 -21.14 42.36
CA THR A 22 21.61 -20.61 41.25
C THR A 22 21.55 -19.09 41.26
N LEU A 23 21.62 -18.45 42.43
CA LEU A 23 21.75 -16.98 42.55
C LEU A 23 23.09 -16.49 41.99
N LYS A 24 24.21 -17.15 42.33
CA LYS A 24 25.53 -16.82 41.78
C LYS A 24 25.58 -16.99 40.26
N PHE A 25 24.97 -18.05 39.72
CA PHE A 25 24.85 -18.25 38.27
C PHE A 25 24.00 -17.16 37.59
N ARG A 26 22.86 -16.78 38.17
CA ARG A 26 22.02 -15.68 37.64
C ARG A 26 22.76 -14.35 37.65
N LEU A 27 23.48 -14.04 38.72
CA LEU A 27 24.28 -12.81 38.82
C LEU A 27 25.44 -12.81 37.82
N ALA A 28 26.08 -13.96 37.59
CA ALA A 28 27.13 -14.10 36.58
C ALA A 28 26.60 -13.87 35.16
N ILE A 29 25.43 -14.43 34.84
CA ILE A 29 24.77 -14.21 33.53
C ILE A 29 24.40 -12.73 33.34
N ILE A 30 23.82 -12.10 34.36
CA ILE A 30 23.48 -10.67 34.30
C ILE A 30 24.74 -9.82 34.11
N ALA A 31 25.83 -10.13 34.82
CA ALA A 31 27.10 -9.42 34.66
C ALA A 31 27.67 -9.56 33.23
N VAL A 32 27.63 -10.77 32.64
CA VAL A 32 28.05 -11.00 31.25
C VAL A 32 27.18 -10.22 30.26
N LEU A 33 25.86 -10.19 30.47
CA LEU A 33 24.95 -9.42 29.62
C LEU A 33 25.19 -7.90 29.74
N LEU A 34 25.47 -7.39 30.94
CA LEU A 34 25.80 -5.99 31.15
C LEU A 34 27.14 -5.61 30.52
N ILE A 35 28.15 -6.48 30.59
CA ILE A 35 29.44 -6.28 29.93
C ILE A 35 29.27 -6.31 28.40
N ALA A 36 28.51 -7.26 27.87
CA ALA A 36 28.19 -7.32 26.45
C ALA A 36 27.41 -6.08 25.97
N TYR A 37 26.44 -5.61 26.76
CA TYR A 37 25.68 -4.40 26.48
C TYR A 37 26.56 -3.13 26.53
N ALA A 38 27.43 -3.01 27.53
CA ALA A 38 28.38 -1.90 27.62
C ALA A 38 29.38 -1.92 26.46
N GLY A 39 29.89 -3.10 26.08
CA GLY A 39 30.73 -3.28 24.89
C GLY A 39 30.00 -2.89 23.60
N PHE A 40 28.73 -3.28 23.44
CA PHE A 40 27.91 -2.91 22.30
C PHE A 40 27.63 -1.39 22.26
N ARG A 41 27.44 -0.74 23.41
CA ARG A 41 27.24 0.71 23.53
C ARG A 41 28.52 1.51 23.31
N LEU A 42 29.69 0.95 23.62
CA LEU A 42 30.99 1.56 23.32
C LEU A 42 31.38 1.38 21.84
N ALA A 43 31.05 0.23 21.24
CA ALA A 43 31.26 -0.03 19.81
C ALA A 43 30.27 0.75 18.93
N SER A 44 29.04 0.94 19.42
CA SER A 44 28.03 1.78 18.80
C SER A 44 28.21 3.22 19.26
N GLY A 45 29.30 3.86 18.82
CA GLY A 45 29.49 5.30 19.01
C GLY A 45 28.24 6.08 18.56
N ASN A 46 28.03 7.27 19.12
CA ASN A 46 26.93 8.16 18.74
C ASN A 46 27.03 8.46 17.24
N HIS A 47 26.28 7.72 16.43
CA HIS A 47 26.08 8.05 15.04
C HIS A 47 25.15 9.25 15.04
N GLU A 48 25.75 10.43 14.95
CA GLU A 48 25.02 11.61 14.51
C GLU A 48 24.29 11.22 13.22
N PRO A 49 22.96 11.40 13.13
CA PRO A 49 22.24 11.02 11.94
C PRO A 49 22.86 11.79 10.78
N VAL A 50 23.52 11.07 9.86
CA VAL A 50 24.03 11.63 8.62
C VAL A 50 22.80 12.05 7.84
N VAL A 51 22.38 13.30 8.01
CA VAL A 51 21.40 13.95 7.13
C VAL A 51 22.07 13.97 5.76
N PRO A 52 21.61 13.15 4.79
CA PRO A 52 22.24 13.13 3.49
C PRO A 52 22.17 14.55 2.94
N LYS A 53 23.33 15.10 2.55
CA LYS A 53 23.39 16.38 1.87
C LYS A 53 22.40 16.27 0.69
N ARG A 54 21.30 17.04 0.70
CA ARG A 54 20.30 17.01 -0.38
C ARG A 54 21.07 17.19 -1.67
N GLN A 55 21.20 16.11 -2.42
CA GLN A 55 21.61 16.22 -3.81
C GLN A 55 20.60 17.18 -4.44
N PRO A 56 21.04 18.14 -5.27
CA PRO A 56 20.11 18.92 -6.06
C PRO A 56 19.13 17.94 -6.65
N VAL A 57 17.83 18.16 -6.44
CA VAL A 57 16.78 17.32 -7.02
C VAL A 57 17.18 17.16 -8.47
N GLU A 58 17.69 15.99 -8.83
CA GLU A 58 17.88 15.61 -10.20
C GLU A 58 16.48 15.79 -10.74
N ARG A 59 16.26 16.85 -11.53
CA ARG A 59 14.99 17.06 -12.17
C ARG A 59 14.80 15.77 -12.92
N VAL A 60 13.93 14.90 -12.37
CA VAL A 60 13.55 13.62 -12.95
C VAL A 60 13.17 14.02 -14.35
N SER A 61 14.10 13.81 -15.26
CA SER A 61 13.92 14.19 -16.63
C SER A 61 12.79 13.28 -17.05
N LEU A 62 11.64 13.88 -17.36
CA LEU A 62 10.41 13.23 -17.76
C LEU A 62 10.76 12.18 -18.81
N ASP A 63 11.04 10.99 -18.34
CA ASP A 63 11.41 9.88 -19.17
C ASP A 63 10.11 9.47 -19.85
N THR A 64 9.92 9.96 -21.07
CA THR A 64 8.80 9.57 -21.92
C THR A 64 8.76 8.05 -22.17
N SER A 65 9.86 7.31 -21.96
CA SER A 65 9.89 5.84 -22.02
C SER A 65 9.22 5.18 -20.81
N ASN A 66 9.03 5.92 -19.71
CA ASN A 66 8.38 5.43 -18.50
C ASN A 66 6.89 5.81 -18.40
N ARG A 67 6.30 6.30 -19.49
CA ARG A 67 4.90 6.74 -19.57
C ARG A 67 4.16 5.91 -20.61
N HIS A 68 2.90 5.62 -20.33
CA HIS A 68 1.99 4.95 -21.24
C HIS A 68 1.12 5.98 -21.96
N ASP A 69 1.18 6.08 -23.29
CA ASP A 69 0.42 7.09 -24.05
C ASP A 69 -1.08 6.77 -24.10
N LEU A 70 -1.82 7.37 -23.16
CA LEU A 70 -3.26 7.15 -23.01
C LEU A 70 -4.09 7.71 -24.17
N SER A 71 -3.56 8.63 -25.00
CA SER A 71 -4.30 9.10 -26.17
C SER A 71 -4.51 7.99 -27.19
N ARG A 72 -3.58 7.02 -27.28
CA ARG A 72 -3.76 5.83 -28.13
C ARG A 72 -4.89 4.96 -27.64
N ASP A 73 -5.03 4.78 -26.33
CA ASP A 73 -6.10 3.97 -25.77
C ASP A 73 -7.47 4.63 -25.94
N GLU A 74 -7.55 5.95 -25.76
CA GLU A 74 -8.81 6.68 -25.99
C GLU A 74 -9.26 6.61 -27.45
N GLY A 75 -8.32 6.65 -28.40
CA GLY A 75 -8.61 6.38 -29.82
C GLY A 75 -9.17 4.98 -30.10
N ARG A 76 -9.06 4.06 -29.13
CA ARG A 76 -9.58 2.68 -29.19
C ARG A 76 -10.80 2.46 -28.29
N GLY A 77 -11.36 3.54 -27.74
CA GLY A 77 -12.54 3.50 -26.86
C GLY A 77 -12.22 3.52 -25.37
N GLY A 78 -10.96 3.75 -25.00
CA GLY A 78 -10.58 4.13 -23.64
C GLY A 78 -11.11 5.52 -23.26
N HIS A 79 -11.07 5.87 -21.98
CA HIS A 79 -11.59 7.17 -21.51
C HIS A 79 -10.93 7.70 -20.22
N THR A 80 -9.66 7.32 -19.97
CA THR A 80 -8.90 7.75 -18.79
C THR A 80 -8.68 9.27 -18.75
N LEU A 81 -8.18 9.86 -19.83
CA LEU A 81 -7.86 11.29 -19.89
C LEU A 81 -9.15 12.12 -19.79
N GLN A 82 -10.19 11.71 -20.52
CA GLN A 82 -11.45 12.42 -20.56
C GLN A 82 -12.14 12.46 -19.18
N ARG A 83 -12.18 11.33 -18.48
CA ARG A 83 -13.03 11.15 -17.28
C ARG A 83 -12.29 11.26 -15.96
N HIS A 84 -10.96 11.08 -15.96
CA HIS A 84 -10.20 10.88 -14.73
C HIS A 84 -8.93 11.73 -14.63
N VAL A 85 -8.70 12.71 -15.49
CA VAL A 85 -7.49 13.56 -15.41
C VAL A 85 -7.85 15.02 -15.19
N GLY A 86 -7.21 15.64 -14.19
CA GLY A 86 -7.27 17.09 -13.95
C GLY A 86 -8.65 17.63 -13.58
N LYS A 87 -9.55 16.81 -13.03
CA LYS A 87 -10.89 17.26 -12.65
C LYS A 87 -10.85 18.14 -11.41
N THR A 88 -11.69 19.16 -11.42
CA THR A 88 -11.98 20.00 -10.26
C THR A 88 -12.95 19.29 -9.31
N ASP A 89 -12.95 19.71 -8.04
CA ASP A 89 -13.95 19.23 -7.07
C ASP A 89 -15.39 19.53 -7.50
N ALA A 90 -15.60 20.59 -8.30
CA ALA A 90 -16.89 20.89 -8.91
C ALA A 90 -17.33 19.81 -9.90
N GLU A 91 -16.46 19.43 -10.84
CA GLU A 91 -16.74 18.38 -11.83
C GLU A 91 -16.89 17.00 -11.17
N LEU A 92 -16.09 16.67 -10.15
CA LEU A 92 -16.23 15.41 -9.42
C LEU A 92 -17.61 15.33 -8.73
N ARG A 93 -18.05 16.43 -8.11
CA ARG A 93 -19.36 16.51 -7.47
C ARG A 93 -20.51 16.45 -8.46
N GLU A 94 -20.39 17.17 -9.58
CA GLU A 94 -21.38 17.11 -10.66
C GLU A 94 -21.57 15.67 -11.15
N ARG A 95 -20.46 14.96 -11.41
CA ARG A 95 -20.52 13.55 -11.78
C ARG A 95 -21.20 12.69 -10.72
N LEU A 96 -20.85 12.88 -9.44
CA LEU A 96 -21.51 12.18 -8.34
C LEU A 96 -23.02 12.46 -8.32
N GLN A 97 -23.47 13.66 -8.69
CA GLN A 97 -24.90 14.01 -8.72
C GLN A 97 -25.61 13.46 -9.97
N SER A 98 -24.93 13.42 -11.12
CA SER A 98 -25.53 13.05 -12.41
C SER A 98 -25.46 11.56 -12.71
N GLU A 99 -24.45 10.85 -12.22
CA GLU A 99 -24.23 9.43 -12.45
C GLU A 99 -24.48 8.62 -11.17
N ASP A 100 -24.91 7.36 -11.32
CA ASP A 100 -25.09 6.42 -10.20
C ASP A 100 -23.75 5.79 -9.77
N VAL A 101 -22.86 6.63 -9.23
CA VAL A 101 -21.53 6.23 -8.74
C VAL A 101 -21.32 6.65 -7.28
N SER A 102 -20.71 5.79 -6.47
CA SER A 102 -20.46 6.10 -5.05
C SER A 102 -19.27 7.02 -4.81
N ALA A 103 -18.32 7.05 -5.75
CA ALA A 103 -17.13 7.88 -5.72
C ALA A 103 -16.77 8.39 -7.13
N ALA A 104 -16.12 9.55 -7.19
CA ALA A 104 -15.51 10.10 -8.38
C ALA A 104 -14.07 10.50 -8.05
N SER A 105 -13.13 10.19 -8.95
CA SER A 105 -11.71 10.40 -8.70
C SER A 105 -10.98 10.92 -9.93
N THR A 106 -9.84 11.54 -9.68
CA THR A 106 -9.01 12.13 -10.72
C THR A 106 -7.53 12.09 -10.37
N TYR A 107 -6.71 11.75 -11.36
CA TYR A 107 -5.28 11.97 -11.35
C TYR A 107 -4.96 13.46 -11.30
N THR A 108 -3.83 13.80 -10.68
CA THR A 108 -3.34 15.18 -10.60
C THR A 108 -3.23 15.83 -11.97
N ASP A 109 -2.63 15.12 -12.92
CA ASP A 109 -2.48 15.54 -14.31
C ASP A 109 -2.27 14.34 -15.23
N ARG A 110 -2.13 14.62 -16.53
CA ARG A 110 -1.92 13.59 -17.55
C ARG A 110 -0.63 12.82 -17.33
N ALA A 111 0.47 13.48 -16.95
CA ALA A 111 1.74 12.79 -16.75
C ALA A 111 1.65 11.78 -15.61
N MET A 112 0.98 12.15 -14.52
CA MET A 112 0.74 11.26 -13.39
C MET A 112 -0.10 10.05 -13.76
N ALA A 113 -1.17 10.24 -14.55
CA ALA A 113 -1.99 9.13 -15.05
C ALA A 113 -1.19 8.15 -15.92
N GLU A 114 -0.41 8.68 -16.87
CA GLU A 114 0.39 7.85 -17.78
C GLU A 114 1.53 7.12 -17.06
N MET A 115 2.14 7.72 -16.03
CA MET A 115 3.13 7.06 -15.18
C MET A 115 2.51 5.96 -14.32
N ALA A 116 1.36 6.23 -13.69
CA ALA A 116 0.66 5.25 -12.86
C ALA A 116 0.25 4.03 -13.69
N VAL A 117 -0.27 4.25 -14.89
CA VAL A 117 -0.66 3.17 -15.82
C VAL A 117 0.57 2.38 -16.31
N ALA A 118 1.65 3.05 -16.68
CA ALA A 118 2.89 2.37 -17.08
C ALA A 118 3.44 1.50 -15.94
N ALA A 119 3.40 2.00 -14.69
CA ALA A 119 3.81 1.24 -13.52
C ALA A 119 2.88 0.03 -13.27
N ALA A 120 1.56 0.23 -13.31
CA ALA A 120 0.57 -0.85 -13.17
C ALA A 120 0.80 -1.96 -14.19
N ILE A 121 1.04 -1.62 -15.47
CA ILE A 121 1.33 -2.58 -16.53
C ILE A 121 2.63 -3.33 -16.23
N ARG A 122 3.71 -2.60 -15.92
CA ARG A 122 5.02 -3.19 -15.63
C ARG A 122 4.97 -4.18 -14.47
N GLU A 123 4.35 -3.79 -13.36
CA GLU A 123 4.25 -4.60 -12.14
C GLU A 123 3.34 -5.83 -12.31
N ASN A 124 2.40 -5.78 -13.26
CA ASN A 124 1.46 -6.86 -13.52
C ASN A 124 1.72 -7.63 -14.82
N THR A 125 2.93 -7.52 -15.40
CA THR A 125 3.28 -8.13 -16.71
C THR A 125 2.89 -9.62 -16.80
N ASP A 126 3.20 -10.41 -15.76
CA ASP A 126 2.86 -11.85 -15.74
C ASP A 126 1.35 -12.12 -15.72
N LYS A 127 0.59 -11.25 -15.03
CA LYS A 127 -0.88 -11.32 -14.97
C LYS A 127 -1.47 -11.03 -16.35
N ILE A 128 -0.93 -10.04 -17.06
CA ILE A 128 -1.31 -9.69 -18.43
C ILE A 128 -1.01 -10.83 -19.39
N ASN A 129 0.20 -11.40 -19.33
CA ASN A 129 0.59 -12.51 -20.21
C ASN A 129 -0.32 -13.73 -20.06
N ARG A 130 -0.62 -14.12 -18.82
CA ARG A 130 -1.58 -15.21 -18.57
C ARG A 130 -2.98 -14.89 -19.08
N TRP A 131 -3.43 -13.65 -18.91
CA TRP A 131 -4.73 -13.21 -19.38
C TRP A 131 -4.83 -13.24 -20.91
N LEU A 132 -3.79 -12.80 -21.64
CA LEU A 132 -3.73 -12.81 -23.10
C LEU A 132 -3.71 -14.23 -23.71
N GLN A 133 -3.17 -15.21 -22.98
CA GLN A 133 -3.07 -16.60 -23.44
C GLN A 133 -4.32 -17.44 -23.11
N ARG A 134 -5.32 -16.85 -22.45
CA ARG A 134 -6.52 -17.58 -22.04
C ARG A 134 -7.33 -18.03 -23.26
N PRO A 135 -7.74 -19.31 -23.35
CA PRO A 135 -8.62 -19.75 -24.42
C PRO A 135 -10.02 -19.15 -24.29
N GLY A 136 -10.65 -18.84 -25.42
CA GLY A 136 -12.03 -18.34 -25.48
C GLY A 136 -12.16 -16.82 -25.30
N GLY A 137 -13.26 -16.38 -24.68
CA GLY A 137 -13.53 -14.95 -24.48
C GLY A 137 -12.58 -14.32 -23.47
N HIS A 138 -12.40 -13.00 -23.54
CA HIS A 138 -11.55 -12.22 -22.64
C HIS A 138 -12.39 -11.16 -21.90
N SER A 139 -12.57 -11.36 -20.59
CA SER A 139 -13.12 -10.33 -19.71
C SER A 139 -12.09 -9.21 -19.53
N ASN A 140 -12.54 -8.01 -19.17
CA ASN A 140 -11.60 -6.94 -18.82
C ASN A 140 -10.67 -7.40 -17.68
N LEU A 141 -9.41 -6.96 -17.74
CA LEU A 141 -8.41 -7.28 -16.73
C LEU A 141 -8.17 -6.06 -15.84
N VAL A 142 -8.33 -6.23 -14.54
CA VAL A 142 -8.06 -5.20 -13.55
C VAL A 142 -6.60 -5.32 -13.08
N LEU A 143 -5.88 -4.21 -13.09
CA LEU A 143 -4.53 -4.05 -12.59
C LEU A 143 -4.54 -3.04 -11.45
N ASP A 144 -3.84 -3.37 -10.39
CA ASP A 144 -3.69 -2.56 -9.20
C ASP A 144 -2.29 -1.94 -9.19
N TYR A 145 -2.18 -0.71 -8.71
CA TYR A 145 -0.92 -0.02 -8.52
C TYR A 145 -0.95 0.83 -7.24
N ASP A 146 0.05 0.63 -6.39
CA ASP A 146 0.25 1.37 -5.16
C ASP A 146 1.46 2.30 -5.27
N SER A 147 1.25 3.59 -5.04
CA SER A 147 2.31 4.59 -4.99
C SER A 147 2.65 4.98 -3.55
N ASN A 148 3.92 5.32 -3.32
CA ASN A 148 4.39 5.85 -2.02
C ASN A 148 3.98 7.33 -1.80
N SER A 149 3.31 7.96 -2.75
CA SER A 149 2.85 9.34 -2.67
C SER A 149 1.52 9.51 -3.40
N PRO A 150 0.71 10.53 -3.05
CA PRO A 150 -0.55 10.75 -3.74
C PRO A 150 -0.36 10.99 -5.24
N ILE A 151 -1.06 10.20 -6.05
CA ILE A 151 -1.10 10.27 -7.52
C ILE A 151 -2.33 11.02 -8.03
N GLY A 152 -3.28 11.28 -7.13
CA GLY A 152 -4.51 11.98 -7.45
C GLY A 152 -5.36 12.17 -6.21
N ARG A 153 -6.66 12.27 -6.42
CA ARG A 153 -7.65 12.48 -5.38
C ARG A 153 -8.98 11.81 -5.70
N SER A 154 -9.75 11.51 -4.66
CA SER A 154 -11.07 10.90 -4.75
C SER A 154 -12.08 11.68 -3.91
N MET A 155 -13.34 11.68 -4.31
CA MET A 155 -14.46 12.31 -3.61
C MET A 155 -15.60 11.30 -3.52
N ARG A 156 -16.20 11.16 -2.34
CA ARG A 156 -17.39 10.32 -2.15
C ARG A 156 -18.67 11.11 -2.29
N ARG A 157 -19.75 10.42 -2.62
CA ARG A 157 -21.10 11.00 -2.65
C ARG A 157 -21.43 11.63 -1.29
N GLY A 158 -21.86 12.89 -1.33
CA GLY A 158 -22.21 13.67 -0.13
C GLY A 158 -21.03 14.46 0.47
N GLU A 159 -19.79 14.23 0.03
CA GLU A 159 -18.64 15.03 0.43
C GLU A 159 -18.53 16.31 -0.43
N MET A 160 -17.96 17.36 0.16
CA MET A 160 -17.76 18.64 -0.53
C MET A 160 -16.35 18.80 -1.09
N GLN A 161 -15.39 18.04 -0.58
CA GLN A 161 -13.97 18.12 -0.93
C GLN A 161 -13.42 16.73 -1.22
N SER A 162 -12.52 16.66 -2.19
CA SER A 162 -11.77 15.43 -2.46
C SER A 162 -10.61 15.23 -1.48
N PHE A 163 -10.16 14.00 -1.32
CA PHE A 163 -9.03 13.62 -0.47
C PHE A 163 -7.91 12.97 -1.31
N PRO A 164 -6.63 13.15 -0.93
CA PRO A 164 -5.51 12.56 -1.65
C PRO A 164 -5.59 11.03 -1.73
N CYS A 165 -5.17 10.47 -2.86
CA CYS A 165 -5.20 9.04 -3.13
C CYS A 165 -3.87 8.56 -3.75
N SER A 166 -3.33 7.47 -3.22
CA SER A 166 -2.06 6.87 -3.63
C SER A 166 -2.21 5.52 -4.35
N HIS A 167 -3.43 4.98 -4.44
CA HIS A 167 -3.72 3.74 -5.12
C HIS A 167 -4.46 4.01 -6.44
N ALA A 168 -4.12 3.29 -7.50
CA ALA A 168 -4.76 3.37 -8.80
C ALA A 168 -5.19 1.99 -9.29
N VAL A 169 -6.33 2.01 -9.98
CA VAL A 169 -6.82 0.86 -10.72
C VAL A 169 -6.71 1.18 -12.22
N ALA A 170 -6.16 0.26 -12.99
CA ALA A 170 -6.17 0.30 -14.45
C ALA A 170 -6.91 -0.91 -15.00
N ILE A 171 -7.86 -0.68 -15.91
CA ILE A 171 -8.68 -1.71 -16.51
C ILE A 171 -8.25 -1.87 -17.97
N LEU A 172 -7.70 -3.04 -18.31
CA LEU A 172 -7.38 -3.40 -19.68
C LEU A 172 -8.56 -4.06 -20.37
N LYS A 173 -8.71 -3.78 -21.65
CA LYS A 173 -9.65 -4.44 -22.54
C LYS A 173 -8.89 -5.15 -23.66
N TYR A 174 -9.37 -6.35 -23.99
CA TYR A 174 -8.75 -7.21 -24.98
C TYR A 174 -8.89 -6.63 -26.38
N GLY A 175 -7.77 -6.48 -27.08
CA GLY A 175 -7.70 -5.99 -28.46
C GLY A 175 -7.46 -7.09 -29.49
N GLY A 176 -7.01 -8.27 -29.07
CA GLY A 176 -6.69 -9.40 -29.93
C GLY A 176 -5.50 -10.19 -29.39
N ALA A 177 -5.00 -11.13 -30.20
CA ALA A 177 -3.82 -11.89 -29.84
C ALA A 177 -2.63 -10.96 -29.58
N ASN A 178 -2.07 -11.03 -28.37
CA ASN A 178 -0.98 -10.17 -27.89
C ASN A 178 -1.28 -8.66 -27.91
N ASP A 179 -2.55 -8.26 -27.94
CA ASP A 179 -2.94 -6.86 -28.01
C ASP A 179 -4.03 -6.52 -26.99
N TYR A 180 -3.90 -5.33 -26.40
CA TYR A 180 -4.83 -4.76 -25.43
C TYR A 180 -4.72 -3.25 -25.44
N TYR A 181 -5.69 -2.60 -24.83
CA TYR A 181 -5.66 -1.17 -24.56
C TYR A 181 -6.23 -0.88 -23.17
N VAL A 182 -5.88 0.28 -22.62
CA VAL A 182 -6.41 0.74 -21.33
C VAL A 182 -7.81 1.29 -21.55
N LEU A 183 -8.82 0.54 -21.12
CA LEU A 183 -10.21 1.00 -21.20
C LEU A 183 -10.43 2.22 -20.29
N THR A 184 -9.94 2.13 -19.07
CA THR A 184 -9.99 3.24 -18.13
C THR A 184 -8.96 3.03 -17.03
N SER A 185 -8.56 4.11 -16.38
CA SER A 185 -7.78 4.06 -15.16
C SER A 185 -8.14 5.25 -14.28
N TYR A 186 -8.11 5.05 -12.96
CA TYR A 186 -8.48 6.06 -12.00
C TYR A 186 -7.88 5.78 -10.63
N PRO A 187 -7.62 6.82 -9.81
CA PRO A 187 -7.31 6.62 -8.41
C PRO A 187 -8.50 5.98 -7.69
N ASP A 188 -8.26 4.96 -6.87
CA ASP A 188 -9.29 4.32 -6.05
C ASP A 188 -8.77 4.18 -4.62
N CYS A 189 -9.36 4.92 -3.69
CA CYS A 189 -8.92 4.89 -2.31
C CYS A 189 -10.10 4.75 -1.37
N TRP A 190 -9.99 3.75 -0.50
CA TRP A 190 -10.81 3.67 0.69
C TRP A 190 -10.23 4.56 1.78
N LYS A 191 -11.02 5.53 2.27
CA LYS A 191 -10.73 6.22 3.53
C LYS A 191 -11.11 5.28 4.68
N PRO A 192 -10.16 4.81 5.52
CA PRO A 192 -10.52 4.16 6.77
C PRO A 192 -11.29 5.18 7.62
N SER A 193 -12.45 4.75 8.14
CA SER A 193 -13.28 5.51 9.09
C SER A 193 -12.55 5.74 10.40
#